data_AF-A0AAD6BLQ4-F1
#
_entry.id   AF-A0AAD6BLQ4-F1
#
_cell.length_a   1.000
_cell.length_b   1.000
_cell.length_c   1.000
_cell.angle_alpha   90.00
_cell.angle_beta   90.00
_cell.angle_gamma   90.00
#
_symmetry.space_group_name_H-M   'P 1'
#
loop_
_entity.id
_entity.type
_entity.pdbx_description
1 polymer ?
#
loop_
_entity_poly.entity_id
_entity_poly.type
_entity_poly.pdbx_seq_one_letter_code
_entity_poly.pdbx_strand_id
1 'polypeptide(L)'
;VNVTLEKEVAGFWVKVPCVEELGSCHYKDACDILSQLIPPGHDCPEPLHTYGLPCHCPFKAGSYSLPQSDFTLPTMDLPYWLSNGNYRVQGVLGAEGKELGCLKLSLSLHSD
;
A
#
# COMPACT_ATOMS: atom_id res chain seq x y z
N VAL A 1 4.50 -8.09 -4.76
CA VAL A 1 4.92 -6.96 -3.91
C VAL A 1 5.24 -7.49 -2.52
N ASN A 2 6.45 -7.24 -2.02
CA ASN A 2 6.83 -7.58 -0.64
C ASN A 2 6.72 -6.33 0.23
N VAL A 3 5.88 -6.38 1.27
CA VAL A 3 5.72 -5.30 2.25
C VAL A 3 6.36 -5.74 3.58
N THR A 4 7.14 -4.86 4.17
CA THR A 4 7.62 -4.98 5.56
C THR A 4 7.12 -3.78 6.34
N LEU A 5 6.33 -4.04 7.37
CA LEU A 5 5.83 -3.05 8.30
C LEU A 5 6.50 -3.24 9.65
N GLU A 6 7.03 -2.17 10.21
CA GLU A 6 7.61 -2.13 11.55
C GLU A 6 6.95 -1.02 12.37
N LYS A 7 6.76 -1.28 13.66
CA LYS A 7 6.24 -0.33 14.64
C LYS A 7 7.29 -0.04 15.70
N GLU A 8 7.42 1.21 16.11
CA GLU A 8 8.26 1.57 17.24
C GLU A 8 7.59 1.21 18.57
N VAL A 9 8.25 0.39 19.38
CA VAL A 9 7.80 -0.02 20.72
C VAL A 9 8.98 0.12 21.68
N ALA A 10 8.83 0.99 22.69
CA ALA A 10 9.87 1.28 23.68
C ALA A 10 11.25 1.61 23.07
N GLY A 11 11.28 2.33 21.94
CA GLY A 11 12.49 2.73 21.22
C GLY A 11 13.08 1.67 20.28
N PHE A 12 12.43 0.51 20.14
CA PHE A 12 12.83 -0.55 19.21
C PHE A 12 11.84 -0.70 18.05
N TRP A 13 12.34 -1.00 16.86
CA TRP A 13 11.51 -1.30 15.68
C TRP A 13 11.13 -2.79 15.70
N VAL A 14 9.85 -3.06 15.87
CA VAL A 14 9.30 -4.41 15.94
C VAL A 14 8.54 -4.69 14.64
N LYS A 15 8.94 -5.75 13.93
CA LYS A 15 8.26 -6.20 12.72
C LYS A 15 6.83 -6.66 13.04
N VAL A 16 5.86 -6.08 12.35
CA VAL A 16 4.45 -6.47 12.44
C VAL A 16 4.23 -7.69 11.53
N PRO A 17 3.75 -8.84 12.04
CA PRO A 17 3.48 -10.02 11.22
C PRO A 17 2.35 -9.76 10.22
N CYS A 18 2.27 -10.59 9.18
CA CYS A 18 1.11 -10.57 8.27
C CYS A 18 -0.09 -11.24 8.95
N VAL A 19 -1.16 -10.48 9.19
CA VAL A 19 -2.41 -10.95 9.78
C VAL A 19 -3.56 -10.36 8.97
N GLU A 20 -4.46 -11.20 8.46
CA GLU A 20 -5.62 -10.76 7.65
C GLU A 20 -5.20 -9.81 6.49
N GLU A 21 -4.12 -10.16 5.80
CA GLU A 21 -3.54 -9.36 4.70
C GLU A 21 -3.04 -7.96 5.10
N LEU A 22 -2.84 -7.72 6.39
CA LEU A 22 -2.26 -6.48 6.94
C LEU A 22 -0.93 -6.75 7.65
N GLY A 23 0.02 -5.82 7.53
CA GLY A 23 1.35 -5.92 8.14
C GLY A 23 2.45 -6.28 7.15
N SER A 24 3.41 -7.11 7.58
CA SER A 24 4.52 -7.55 6.71
C SER A 24 4.11 -8.69 5.77
N CYS A 25 3.29 -8.38 4.78
CA CYS A 25 2.71 -9.35 3.85
C CYS A 25 3.45 -9.44 2.51
N HIS A 26 3.36 -10.59 1.85
CA HIS A 26 3.80 -10.77 0.47
C HIS A 26 2.58 -10.97 -0.44
N TYR A 27 2.27 -9.94 -1.22
CA TYR A 27 1.22 -9.98 -2.23
C TYR A 27 1.81 -10.54 -3.52
N LYS A 28 1.63 -11.85 -3.74
CA LYS A 28 2.26 -12.58 -4.84
C LYS A 28 1.87 -12.00 -6.20
N ASP A 29 0.61 -11.66 -6.38
CA ASP A 29 0.07 -11.08 -7.60
C ASP A 29 -0.79 -9.84 -7.27
N ALA A 30 -0.19 -8.66 -7.42
CA ALA A 30 -0.91 -7.41 -7.22
C ALA A 30 -1.89 -7.13 -8.37
N CYS A 31 -1.69 -7.71 -9.56
CA CYS A 31 -2.58 -7.54 -10.70
C CYS A 31 -3.89 -8.31 -10.50
N ASP A 32 -3.82 -9.49 -9.88
CA ASP A 32 -5.00 -10.27 -9.50
C ASP A 32 -5.84 -9.51 -8.45
N ILE A 33 -5.20 -8.96 -7.41
CA ILE A 33 -5.88 -8.12 -6.40
C ILE A 33 -6.56 -6.93 -7.05
N LEU A 34 -5.87 -6.20 -7.95
CA LEU A 34 -6.47 -5.08 -8.67
C LEU A 34 -7.67 -5.52 -9.52
N SER A 35 -7.62 -6.69 -10.15
CA SER A 35 -8.71 -7.21 -10.98
C SER A 35 -9.93 -7.65 -10.15
N GLN A 36 -9.73 -8.08 -8.91
CA GLN A 36 -10.81 -8.41 -7.98
C GLN A 36 -11.47 -7.16 -7.40
N LEU A 37 -10.69 -6.14 -7.08
CA LEU A 37 -11.20 -4.87 -6.53
C LEU A 37 -11.81 -3.97 -7.61
N ILE A 38 -11.25 -4.01 -8.83
CA ILE A 38 -11.66 -3.21 -9.99
C ILE A 38 -11.82 -4.18 -11.17
N PRO A 39 -13.03 -4.68 -11.42
CA PRO A 39 -13.27 -5.60 -12.52
C PRO A 39 -12.95 -4.97 -13.89
N PRO A 40 -12.42 -5.73 -14.86
CA PRO A 40 -12.14 -5.20 -16.20
C PRO A 40 -13.35 -4.55 -16.85
N GLY A 41 -13.17 -3.36 -17.41
CA GLY A 41 -14.24 -2.59 -18.05
C GLY A 41 -14.96 -1.60 -17.12
N HIS A 42 -14.63 -1.59 -15.83
CA HIS A 42 -14.99 -0.50 -14.93
C HIS A 42 -13.97 0.64 -15.00
N ASP A 43 -14.44 1.87 -14.82
CA ASP A 43 -13.57 3.02 -14.67
C ASP A 43 -12.73 2.91 -13.39
N CYS A 44 -11.53 3.48 -13.44
CA CYS A 44 -10.68 3.57 -12.26
C CYS A 44 -11.36 4.39 -11.15
N PRO A 45 -11.08 4.10 -9.87
CA PRO A 45 -11.59 4.92 -8.79
C PRO A 45 -10.97 6.32 -8.83
N GLU A 46 -11.70 7.31 -8.31
CA GLU A 46 -11.12 8.62 -8.04
C GLU A 46 -10.03 8.51 -6.95
N PRO A 47 -8.95 9.31 -7.01
CA PRO A 47 -8.68 10.39 -7.97
C PRO A 47 -8.01 9.91 -9.29
N LEU A 48 -7.79 8.60 -9.48
CA LEU A 48 -7.04 8.10 -10.63
C LEU A 48 -7.77 8.38 -11.95
N HIS A 49 -9.09 8.23 -11.96
CA HIS A 49 -9.90 8.49 -13.14
C HIS A 49 -9.83 9.96 -13.58
N THR A 50 -10.00 10.93 -12.67
CA THR A 50 -9.84 12.37 -12.99
C THR A 50 -8.50 12.70 -13.64
N TYR A 51 -7.42 12.04 -13.22
CA TYR A 51 -6.07 12.29 -13.74
C TYR A 51 -5.64 11.35 -14.88
N GLY A 52 -6.54 10.48 -15.37
CA GLY A 52 -6.24 9.53 -16.44
C GLY A 52 -5.16 8.51 -16.08
N LEU A 53 -4.99 8.21 -14.79
CA LEU A 53 -4.02 7.24 -14.31
C LEU A 53 -4.59 5.82 -14.43
N PRO A 54 -3.80 4.84 -14.90
CA PRO A 54 -4.26 3.46 -15.00
C PRO A 54 -4.41 2.83 -13.61
N CYS A 55 -5.36 1.90 -13.49
CA CYS A 55 -5.58 1.07 -12.30
C CYS A 55 -5.59 -0.43 -12.62
N HIS A 56 -5.29 -0.81 -13.87
CA HIS A 56 -5.22 -2.19 -14.33
C HIS A 56 -3.85 -2.50 -14.91
N CYS A 57 -3.44 -3.76 -14.76
CA CYS A 57 -2.25 -4.27 -15.42
C CYS A 57 -2.51 -4.53 -16.92
N PRO A 58 -1.47 -4.46 -17.78
CA PRO A 58 -0.10 -4.05 -17.45
C PRO A 58 0.07 -2.53 -17.38
N PHE A 59 0.83 -2.07 -16.38
CA PHE A 59 1.30 -0.69 -16.30
C PHE A 59 2.43 -0.48 -17.31
N LYS A 60 2.23 0.40 -18.29
CA LYS A 60 3.22 0.67 -19.33
C LYS A 60 4.40 1.46 -18.75
N ALA A 61 5.58 1.29 -19.33
CA ALA A 61 6.72 2.13 -18.97
C ALA A 61 6.41 3.60 -19.30
N GLY A 62 6.62 4.50 -18.33
CA GLY A 62 6.29 5.92 -18.47
C GLY A 62 6.43 6.68 -17.16
N SER A 63 6.10 7.96 -17.20
CA SER A 63 6.03 8.82 -16.02
C SER A 63 4.58 8.98 -15.61
N TYR A 64 4.28 8.67 -14.35
CA TYR A 64 2.95 8.79 -13.76
C TYR A 64 3.02 9.81 -12.64
N SER A 65 2.13 10.80 -12.67
CA SER A 65 2.07 11.87 -11.68
C SER A 65 0.66 11.98 -11.12
N LEU A 66 0.53 11.83 -9.80
CA LEU A 66 -0.70 12.12 -9.09
C LEU A 66 -0.54 13.48 -8.39
N PRO A 67 -1.30 14.52 -8.79
CA PRO A 67 -1.33 15.79 -8.07
C PRO A 67 -1.82 15.64 -6.64
N GLN A 68 -1.63 16.68 -5.83
CA GLN A 68 -2.15 16.70 -4.46
C GLN A 68 -3.66 16.38 -4.47
N SER A 69 -4.02 15.32 -3.76
CA SER A 69 -5.36 14.76 -3.69
C SER A 69 -5.68 14.45 -2.23
N ASP A 70 -6.94 14.68 -1.84
CA ASP A 70 -7.40 14.40 -0.48
C ASP A 70 -7.96 12.98 -0.39
N PHE A 71 -7.58 12.26 0.67
CA PHE A 71 -8.08 10.93 0.96
C PHE A 71 -8.70 10.91 2.36
N THR A 72 -9.97 10.55 2.44
CA THR A 72 -10.67 10.41 3.72
C THR A 72 -10.36 9.06 4.34
N LEU A 73 -9.83 9.06 5.56
CA LEU A 73 -9.66 7.85 6.36
C LEU A 73 -10.98 7.55 7.10
N PRO A 74 -11.67 6.44 6.81
CA PRO A 74 -12.92 6.11 7.49
C PRO A 74 -12.67 5.68 8.94
N THR A 75 -13.67 5.84 9.79
CA THR A 75 -13.68 5.22 11.12
C THR A 75 -13.91 3.72 10.98
N MET A 76 -12.95 2.92 11.42
CA MET A 76 -13.01 1.45 11.36
C MET A 76 -12.34 0.83 12.59
N ASP A 77 -12.78 -0.37 12.94
CA ASP A 77 -12.16 -1.17 13.99
C ASP A 77 -10.76 -1.60 13.53
N LEU A 78 -9.73 -1.03 14.14
CA LEU A 78 -8.35 -1.36 13.82
C LEU A 78 -7.85 -2.52 14.67
N PRO A 79 -7.01 -3.40 14.11
CA PRO A 79 -6.29 -4.38 14.92
C PRO A 79 -5.53 -3.69 16.07
N TYR A 80 -5.46 -4.33 17.24
CA TYR A 80 -4.83 -3.76 18.43
C TYR A 80 -3.38 -3.27 18.23
N TRP A 81 -2.67 -3.83 17.24
CA TRP A 81 -1.31 -3.45 16.91
C TRP A 81 -1.23 -2.13 16.13
N LEU A 82 -2.28 -1.74 15.40
CA LEU A 82 -2.37 -0.51 14.61
C LEU A 82 -2.92 0.65 15.47
N SER A 83 -2.19 0.96 16.54
CA SER A 83 -2.51 2.05 17.47
C SER A 83 -1.65 3.30 17.22
N ASN A 84 -1.84 4.34 18.01
CA ASN A 84 -0.97 5.53 18.02
C ASN A 84 0.52 5.13 18.13
N GLY A 85 1.37 5.77 17.33
CA GLY A 85 2.81 5.53 17.34
C GLY A 85 3.49 5.78 15.99
N ASN A 86 4.78 5.43 15.92
CA ASN A 86 5.61 5.58 14.74
C ASN A 86 5.75 4.24 14.00
N TYR A 87 5.74 4.32 12.67
CA TYR A 87 5.77 3.18 11.77
C TYR A 87 6.81 3.40 10.66
N ARG A 88 7.43 2.31 10.24
CA ARG A 88 8.27 2.23 9.05
C ARG A 88 7.68 1.21 8.10
N VAL A 89 7.60 1.58 6.83
CA VAL A 89 7.09 0.73 5.76
C VAL A 89 8.15 0.61 4.68
N GLN A 90 8.46 -0.62 4.26
CA GLN A 90 9.24 -0.89 3.07
C GLN A 90 8.40 -1.71 2.09
N GLY A 91 8.23 -1.22 0.87
CA GLY A 91 7.59 -1.93 -0.23
C GLY A 91 8.60 -2.24 -1.33
N VAL A 92 8.77 -3.52 -1.67
CA VAL A 92 9.59 -3.97 -2.80
C VAL A 92 8.67 -4.49 -3.90
N LEU A 93 8.69 -3.81 -5.04
CA LEU A 93 7.99 -4.18 -6.26
C LEU A 93 8.89 -5.08 -7.11
N GLY A 94 8.34 -6.16 -7.64
CA GLY A 94 9.05 -7.06 -8.54
C GLY A 94 8.13 -7.75 -9.52
N ALA A 95 8.70 -8.20 -10.64
CA ALA A 95 8.05 -8.99 -11.67
C ALA A 95 9.02 -10.07 -12.17
N GLU A 96 8.52 -11.27 -12.44
CA GLU A 96 9.31 -12.39 -12.99
C GLU A 96 10.59 -12.70 -12.19
N GLY A 97 10.53 -12.56 -10.86
CA GLY A 97 11.68 -12.80 -9.97
C GLY A 97 12.72 -11.68 -9.95
N LYS A 98 12.49 -10.56 -10.65
CA LYS A 98 13.36 -9.37 -10.63
C LYS A 98 12.74 -8.25 -9.80
N GLU A 99 13.58 -7.56 -9.03
CA GLU A 99 13.19 -6.32 -8.37
C GLU A 99 13.09 -5.19 -9.39
N LEU A 100 11.96 -4.47 -9.37
CA LEU A 100 11.69 -3.32 -10.23
C LEU A 100 11.85 -2.00 -9.46
N GLY A 101 11.63 -2.01 -8.14
CA GLY A 101 11.80 -0.83 -7.31
C GLY A 101 11.55 -1.11 -5.83
N CYS A 102 12.09 -0.23 -4.99
CA CYS A 102 11.95 -0.28 -3.53
C CYS A 102 11.58 1.11 -3.00
N LEU A 103 10.52 1.20 -2.20
CA LEU A 103 10.07 2.40 -1.51
C LEU A 103 10.17 2.20 -0.01
N LYS A 104 10.69 3.20 0.71
CA LYS A 104 10.74 3.24 2.18
C LYS A 104 10.05 4.50 2.68
N LEU A 105 9.13 4.33 3.62
CA LEU A 105 8.34 5.40 4.22
C LEU A 105 8.48 5.33 5.75
N SER A 106 8.44 6.49 6.39
CA SER A 106 8.31 6.63 7.85
C SER A 106 7.11 7.53 8.11
N LEU A 107 6.21 7.08 8.97
CA LEU A 107 4.93 7.75 9.24
C LEU A 107 4.55 7.62 10.72
N SER A 108 3.82 8.60 11.22
CA SER A 108 3.29 8.61 12.58
C SER A 108 1.77 8.57 12.50
N LEU A 109 1.15 7.66 13.25
CA LEU A 109 -0.30 7.53 13.36
C LEU A 109 -0.76 8.12 14.69
N HIS A 110 -1.80 8.94 14.65
CA HIS A 110 -2.48 9.49 15.80
C HIS A 110 -3.99 9.44 15.58
N SER A 111 -4.69 8.79 16.49
CA SER A 111 -6.14 8.91 16.71
C SER A 111 -6.34 9.75 17.97
N ASP A 112 -7.26 10.70 17.85
CA ASP A 112 -7.82 11.44 18.99
C ASP A 112 -8.60 10.52 19.94
#